data_AF-A0A256XL84-F1
#
_entry.id   AF-A0A256XL84-F1
#
_cell.length_a   1.000
_cell.length_b   1.000
_cell.length_c   1.000
_cell.angle_alpha   90.00
_cell.angle_beta   90.00
_cell.angle_gamma   90.00
#
_symmetry.space_group_name_H-M   'P 1'
#
loop_
_entity.id
_entity.type
_entity.pdbx_description
1 polymer ?
#
loop_
_entity_poly.entity_id
_entity_poly.type
_entity_poly.pdbx_seq_one_letter_code
_entity_poly.pdbx_strand_id
1 'polypeptide(L)'
;MLFKNHKIKRSYIILIIILTFFIIISIGCIEGRNATITVEKLQSEPEAYFIMSNETLNDFPHLKQAYNNLGSHINTPDEEFDRIYDLLNKEHDTNFIQYNGDFYKIKLGSF
;
A
#
# COMPACT_ATOMS: atom_id res chain seq x y z
N MET A 1 -27.78 -35.85 -34.61
CA MET A 1 -26.77 -35.57 -33.55
C MET A 1 -26.71 -34.04 -33.32
N LEU A 2 -27.71 -33.42 -32.67
CA LEU A 2 -27.82 -31.94 -32.56
C LEU A 2 -28.21 -31.42 -31.16
N PHE A 3 -28.27 -32.26 -30.12
CA PHE A 3 -28.70 -31.84 -28.78
C PHE A 3 -27.56 -31.58 -27.79
N LYS A 4 -26.29 -31.85 -28.16
CA LYS A 4 -25.14 -31.75 -27.25
C LYS A 4 -24.62 -30.31 -27.06
N ASN A 5 -24.86 -29.42 -28.03
CA ASN A 5 -24.29 -28.07 -28.02
C ASN A 5 -24.99 -27.06 -27.08
N HIS A 6 -26.27 -27.25 -26.76
CA HIS A 6 -26.99 -26.32 -25.87
C HIS A 6 -26.63 -26.50 -24.39
N LYS A 7 -26.29 -27.71 -23.95
CA LYS A 7 -25.86 -27.97 -22.55
C LYS A 7 -24.47 -27.38 -22.27
N ILE A 8 -23.55 -27.46 -23.23
CA ILE A 8 -22.19 -26.93 -23.10
C ILE A 8 -22.21 -25.39 -23.00
N LYS A 9 -23.03 -24.72 -23.82
CA LYS A 9 -23.21 -23.25 -23.78
C LYS A 9 -23.79 -22.76 -22.45
N ARG A 10 -24.76 -23.48 -21.88
CA ARG A 10 -25.35 -23.15 -20.57
C ARG A 10 -24.35 -23.33 -19.42
N SER A 11 -23.52 -24.37 -19.50
CA SER A 11 -22.45 -24.61 -18.52
C SER A 11 -21.41 -23.49 -18.51
N TYR A 12 -21.08 -22.93 -19.69
CA TYR A 12 -20.08 -21.87 -19.81
C TYR A 12 -20.58 -20.54 -19.24
N ILE A 13 -21.87 -20.22 -19.43
CA ILE A 13 -22.49 -19.01 -18.88
C ILE A 13 -22.49 -19.06 -17.34
N ILE A 14 -22.80 -20.21 -16.74
CA ILE A 14 -22.78 -20.38 -15.29
C ILE A 14 -21.35 -20.21 -14.74
N LEU A 15 -20.34 -20.76 -15.42
CA LEU A 15 -18.95 -20.61 -15.04
C LEU A 15 -18.51 -19.13 -15.05
N ILE A 16 -18.88 -18.39 -16.09
CA ILE A 16 -18.56 -16.96 -16.21
C ILE A 16 -19.20 -16.17 -15.07
N ILE A 17 -20.48 -16.43 -14.76
CA ILE A 17 -21.18 -15.75 -13.66
C ILE A 17 -20.48 -16.00 -12.32
N ILE A 18 -20.12 -17.25 -12.04
CA ILE A 18 -19.40 -17.60 -10.80
C ILE A 18 -18.03 -16.89 -10.76
N LEU A 19 -17.28 -16.89 -11.86
CA LEU A 19 -15.98 -16.23 -11.92
C LEU A 19 -16.09 -14.72 -11.67
N THR A 20 -17.08 -14.06 -12.29
CA THR A 20 -17.33 -12.63 -12.06
C THR A 20 -17.73 -12.33 -10.63
N PHE A 21 -18.50 -13.23 -10.00
CA PHE A 21 -18.89 -13.10 -8.60
C PHE A 21 -17.70 -13.20 -7.65
N PHE A 22 -16.78 -14.15 -7.89
CA PHE A 22 -15.53 -14.24 -7.13
C PHE A 22 -14.64 -13.00 -7.30
N ILE A 23 -14.55 -12.44 -8.51
CA ILE A 23 -13.80 -11.20 -8.76
C ILE A 23 -14.39 -10.02 -7.98
N ILE A 24 -15.71 -9.89 -7.95
CA ILE A 24 -16.38 -8.81 -7.21
C ILE A 24 -16.16 -8.95 -5.70
N ILE A 25 -16.20 -10.17 -5.16
CA ILE A 25 -15.92 -10.41 -3.73
C ILE A 25 -14.46 -10.10 -3.37
N SER A 26 -13.50 -10.46 -4.23
CA SER A 26 -12.09 -10.11 -4.00
C SER A 26 -11.84 -8.60 -3.99
N ILE A 27 -12.67 -7.80 -4.66
CA ILE A 27 -12.59 -6.33 -4.65
C ILE A 27 -13.37 -5.75 -3.45
N GLY A 28 -14.44 -6.41 -3.00
CA GLY A 28 -15.36 -5.91 -1.98
C GLY A 28 -14.96 -6.14 -0.51
N CYS A 29 -13.89 -6.88 -0.23
CA CYS A 29 -13.43 -7.17 1.14
C CYS A 29 -12.26 -6.31 1.60
N ILE A 30 -12.23 -5.03 1.24
CA ILE A 30 -11.33 -4.05 1.85
C ILE A 30 -12.15 -3.27 2.88
N GLU A 31 -12.40 -3.88 4.04
CA GLU A 31 -12.73 -3.10 5.24
C GLU A 31 -11.44 -2.38 5.65
N GLY A 32 -11.22 -1.20 5.09
CA GLY A 32 -9.99 -0.45 5.30
C GLY A 32 -9.94 0.11 6.72
N ARG A 33 -8.87 -0.19 7.44
CA ARG A 33 -8.47 0.58 8.61
C ARG A 33 -8.19 2.02 8.16
N ASN A 34 -8.49 3.00 9.01
CA ASN A 34 -8.16 4.40 8.73
C ASN A 34 -6.67 4.62 9.00
N ALA A 35 -5.83 4.08 8.12
CA ALA A 35 -4.39 4.20 8.17
C ALA A 35 -3.92 5.52 7.54
N THR A 36 -2.98 6.18 8.19
CA THR A 36 -2.43 7.47 7.78
C THR A 36 -0.91 7.49 7.89
N ILE A 37 -0.29 8.23 6.98
CA ILE A 37 1.16 8.45 6.96
C ILE A 37 1.44 9.95 6.99
N THR A 38 2.42 10.33 7.79
CA THR A 38 2.93 11.70 7.86
C THR A 38 4.44 11.69 7.78
N VAL A 39 5.00 12.62 6.99
CA VAL A 39 6.45 12.81 6.86
C VAL A 39 6.80 14.20 7.39
N GLU A 40 7.77 14.27 8.29
CA GLU A 40 8.27 15.51 8.88
C GLU A 40 9.75 15.67 8.59
N LYS A 41 10.18 16.83 8.11
CA LYS A 41 11.60 17.14 7.94
C LYS A 41 12.24 17.42 9.30
N LEU A 42 13.41 16.83 9.53
CA LEU A 42 14.20 17.04 10.74
C LEU A 42 15.19 18.20 10.56
N GLN A 43 15.50 18.88 11.66
CA GLN A 43 16.51 19.95 11.69
C GLN A 43 17.93 19.41 11.93
N SER A 44 18.05 18.21 12.47
CA SER A 44 19.31 17.57 12.81
C SER A 44 19.29 16.10 12.42
N GLU A 45 20.48 15.53 12.29
CA GLU A 45 20.68 14.11 12.03
C GLU A 45 20.22 13.28 13.24
N PRO A 46 19.38 12.24 13.03
CA PRO A 46 18.97 11.31 14.07
C PRO A 46 20.03 10.22 14.31
N GLU A 47 20.02 9.60 15.49
CA GLU A 47 20.99 8.57 15.88
C GLU A 47 20.97 7.32 14.98
N ALA A 48 19.80 6.97 14.46
CA ALA A 48 19.61 5.83 13.55
C ALA A 48 18.66 6.23 12.43
N TYR A 49 19.08 6.01 11.20
CA TYR A 49 18.28 6.23 9.99
C TYR A 49 18.71 5.24 8.91
N PHE A 50 17.85 5.04 7.91
CA PHE A 50 18.26 4.37 6.68
C PHE A 50 18.22 5.32 5.49
N ILE A 51 19.04 5.05 4.48
CA ILE A 51 19.12 5.85 3.27
C ILE A 51 18.02 5.37 2.33
N MET A 52 16.99 6.20 2.15
CA MET A 52 15.89 5.94 1.22
C MET A 52 16.38 6.16 -0.21
N SER A 53 16.22 5.16 -1.07
CA SER A 53 16.48 5.33 -2.50
C SER A 53 15.24 5.87 -3.22
N ASN A 54 15.44 6.51 -4.37
CA ASN A 54 14.30 6.95 -5.20
C ASN A 54 13.49 5.75 -5.73
N GLU A 55 14.12 4.61 -5.98
CA GLU A 55 13.44 3.38 -6.39
C GLU A 55 12.50 2.88 -5.29
N THR A 56 13.03 2.74 -4.07
CA THR A 56 12.24 2.37 -2.89
C THR A 56 11.09 3.34 -2.66
N LEU A 57 11.33 4.66 -2.74
CA LEU A 57 10.27 5.65 -2.56
C LEU A 57 9.18 5.58 -3.64
N ASN A 58 9.53 5.17 -4.87
CA ASN A 58 8.55 5.00 -5.95
C ASN A 58 7.65 3.78 -5.74
N ASP A 59 8.07 2.78 -4.96
CA ASP A 59 7.25 1.62 -4.60
C ASP A 59 6.17 1.94 -3.55
N PHE A 60 6.23 3.14 -2.95
CA PHE A 60 5.33 3.65 -1.92
C PHE A 60 4.70 4.99 -2.33
N PRO A 61 3.67 4.98 -3.20
CA PRO A 61 3.07 6.21 -3.73
C PRO A 61 2.50 7.14 -2.65
N HIS A 62 1.92 6.61 -1.57
CA HIS A 62 1.36 7.44 -0.48
C HIS A 62 2.47 8.00 0.42
N LEU A 63 3.56 7.26 0.64
CA LEU A 63 4.75 7.79 1.32
C LEU A 63 5.38 8.93 0.50
N LYS A 64 5.49 8.75 -0.83
CA LYS A 64 5.97 9.78 -1.74
C LYS A 64 5.05 11.00 -1.74
N GLN A 65 3.74 10.81 -1.69
CA GLN A 65 2.78 11.90 -1.52
C GLN A 65 2.97 12.63 -0.19
N ALA A 66 3.18 11.90 0.92
CA ALA A 66 3.43 12.49 2.23
C ALA A 66 4.74 13.30 2.27
N TYR A 67 5.79 12.80 1.61
CA TYR A 67 7.04 13.54 1.41
C TYR A 67 6.83 14.86 0.65
N ASN A 68 6.00 14.85 -0.40
CA ASN A 68 5.68 16.06 -1.17
C ASN A 68 4.76 17.04 -0.41
N ASN A 69 4.10 16.58 0.66
CA ASN A 69 3.16 17.36 1.46
C ASN A 69 3.52 17.26 2.95
N LEU A 70 4.75 17.64 3.30
CA LEU A 70 5.30 17.51 4.65
C LEU A 70 4.34 18.02 5.74
N GLY A 71 4.21 17.25 6.81
CA GLY A 71 3.31 17.53 7.94
C GLY A 71 1.83 17.19 7.70
N SER A 72 1.43 16.81 6.48
CA SER A 72 0.06 16.40 6.19
C SER A 72 -0.20 14.94 6.56
N HIS A 73 -1.44 14.62 6.89
CA HIS A 73 -1.91 13.23 7.04
C HIS A 73 -2.38 12.71 5.68
N ILE A 74 -1.68 11.69 5.17
CA ILE A 74 -2.05 11.03 3.92
C ILE A 74 -2.75 9.71 4.26
N ASN A 75 -4.03 9.60 3.91
CA ASN A 75 -4.76 8.34 4.01
C ASN A 75 -4.08 7.31 3.11
N THR A 76 -3.77 6.15 3.67
CA THR A 76 -2.95 5.13 3.00
C THR A 76 -3.69 3.79 3.06
N PRO A 77 -3.77 3.02 1.96
CA PRO A 77 -4.30 1.67 1.97
C PRO A 77 -3.55 0.77 2.94
N ASP A 78 -4.25 -0.14 3.62
CA ASP A 78 -3.66 -1.04 4.63
C ASP A 78 -2.46 -1.84 4.09
N GLU A 79 -2.53 -2.31 2.84
CA GLU A 79 -1.43 -3.04 2.20
C GLU A 79 -0.14 -2.21 2.13
N GLU A 80 -0.24 -0.93 1.72
CA GLU A 80 0.93 -0.07 1.64
C GLU A 80 1.40 0.35 3.04
N PHE A 81 0.47 0.61 3.95
CA PHE A 81 0.77 0.90 5.35
C PHE A 81 1.57 -0.22 6.02
N ASP A 82 1.14 -1.46 5.86
CA ASP A 82 1.79 -2.63 6.44
C ASP A 82 3.18 -2.85 5.81
N ARG A 83 3.34 -2.65 4.50
CA ARG A 83 4.65 -2.73 3.84
C ARG A 83 5.61 -1.64 4.34
N ILE A 84 5.12 -0.42 4.60
CA ILE A 84 5.92 0.66 5.17
C ILE A 84 6.27 0.36 6.63
N TYR A 85 5.32 -0.18 7.39
CA TYR A 85 5.57 -0.62 8.77
C TYR A 85 6.67 -1.68 8.82
N ASP A 86 6.65 -2.64 7.91
CA ASP A 86 7.66 -3.69 7.81
C ASP A 86 9.03 -3.14 7.41
N LEU A 87 9.08 -2.24 6.43
CA LEU A 87 10.32 -1.53 6.04
C LEU A 87 10.94 -0.79 7.25
N LEU A 88 10.13 -0.06 8.01
CA LEU A 88 10.62 0.76 9.12
C LEU A 88 11.01 -0.08 10.34
N ASN A 89 10.19 -1.05 10.73
CA ASN A 89 10.37 -1.76 12.01
C ASN A 89 11.10 -3.10 11.87
N LYS A 90 10.89 -3.85 10.78
CA LYS A 90 11.49 -5.18 10.62
C LYS A 90 12.83 -5.12 9.89
N GLU A 91 12.92 -4.30 8.85
CA GLU A 91 14.13 -4.24 8.02
C GLU A 91 15.18 -3.28 8.57
N HIS A 92 14.75 -2.13 9.10
CA HIS A 92 15.68 -1.06 9.49
C HIS A 92 15.62 -0.67 10.97
N ASP A 93 14.60 -1.10 11.73
CA ASP A 93 14.38 -0.75 13.14
C ASP A 93 14.49 0.76 13.42
N THR A 94 13.96 1.58 12.52
CA THR A 94 13.95 3.05 12.64
C THR A 94 12.81 3.68 11.86
N ASN A 95 12.27 4.77 12.39
CA ASN A 95 11.27 5.61 11.71
C ASN A 95 11.89 6.81 10.97
N PHE A 96 13.22 6.86 10.91
CA PHE A 96 13.95 7.97 10.32
C PHE A 96 14.61 7.57 9.00
N ILE A 97 14.49 8.46 8.02
CA ILE A 97 15.06 8.26 6.70
C ILE A 97 15.95 9.42 6.32
N GLN A 98 16.99 9.13 5.54
CA GLN A 98 17.72 10.14 4.76
C GLN A 98 17.28 10.05 3.30
N TYR A 99 16.88 11.17 2.71
CA TYR A 99 16.52 11.24 1.31
C TYR A 99 17.00 12.58 0.72
N ASN A 100 17.67 12.54 -0.43
CA ASN A 100 18.25 13.73 -1.07
C ASN A 100 19.13 14.60 -0.16
N GLY A 101 19.84 13.97 0.79
CA GLY A 101 20.75 14.66 1.73
C GLY A 101 20.06 15.28 2.95
N ASP A 102 18.73 15.25 3.01
CA ASP A 102 17.94 15.71 4.15
C ASP A 102 17.44 14.53 5.00
N PHE A 103 17.12 14.80 6.27
CA PHE A 103 16.58 13.81 7.20
C PHE A 103 15.09 14.02 7.47
N TYR A 104 14.35 12.92 7.57
CA TYR A 104 12.91 12.93 7.78
C TYR A 104 12.48 11.88 8.80
N LYS A 105 11.40 12.16 9.52
CA LYS A 105 10.68 11.21 10.37
C LYS A 105 9.40 10.79 9.67
N ILE A 106 9.18 9.49 9.57
CA ILE A 106 7.92 8.90 9.15
C ILE A 106 7.09 8.58 10.38
N LYS A 107 5.82 8.96 10.37
CA LYS A 107 4.84 8.62 11.41
C LYS A 107 3.71 7.82 10.78
N LEU A 108 3.44 6.66 11.37
CA LEU A 108 2.33 5.79 11.02
C LEU A 108 1.21 5.99 12.05
N GLY A 109 0.02 6.34 11.58
CA GLY A 109 -1.19 6.47 12.40
C GLY A 109 -2.25 5.47 11.94
N SER A 110 -2.97 4.87 12.88
CA SER A 110 -4.11 3.99 12.62
C SER A 110 -5.18 4.30 13.65
N PHE A 111 -6.41 4.55 13.20
CA PHE A 111 -7.57 4.86 14.04
C PHE A 111 -8.70 3.85 13.88
#